data_AF-A0A4W5PZR6-F1
#
_entry.id   AF-A0A4W5PZR6-F1
#
_cell.length_a   1.000
_cell.length_b   1.000
_cell.length_c   1.000
_cell.angle_alpha   90.00
_cell.angle_beta   90.00
_cell.angle_gamma   90.00
#
_symmetry.space_group_name_H-M   'P 1'
#
loop_
_entity.id
_entity.type
_entity.pdbx_description
1 polymer ?
#
loop_
_entity_poly.entity_id
_entity_poly.type
_entity_poly.pdbx_seq_one_letter_code
_entity_poly.pdbx_strand_id
1 'polypeptide(L)'
;TGGLRTIHGPGQLVCYPILNLLERTVISLCRKNAIKASTFPDTGVWVGDNKICAIEIHCGRYITSHGLALTSNTYMGWFENIVPCGIVGRGVTSLSQELGRDVSIEETIPRLLETFSDPVDCTLPKQYIFFNECLRQIQF
;
A
#
# COMPACT_ATOMS: atom_id res chain seq x y z
N THR A 1 -9.66 -14.77 8.56
CA THR A 1 -9.02 -13.52 8.11
C THR A 1 -10.09 -12.63 7.52
N GLY A 2 -10.38 -11.50 8.18
CA GLY A 2 -11.39 -10.55 7.73
C GLY A 2 -10.77 -9.56 6.75
N GLY A 3 -10.73 -9.92 5.48
CA GLY A 3 -10.38 -9.03 4.38
C GLY A 3 -11.36 -9.30 3.25
N LEU A 4 -12.16 -8.30 2.89
CA LEU A 4 -12.99 -8.36 1.69
C LEU A 4 -12.08 -8.30 0.45
N ARG A 5 -12.57 -8.79 -0.69
CA ARG A 5 -11.79 -9.02 -1.92
C ARG A 5 -10.91 -7.80 -2.29
N THR A 6 -9.63 -8.04 -2.54
CA THR A 6 -8.67 -7.10 -3.15
C THR A 6 -8.19 -7.66 -4.50
N ILE A 7 -7.74 -6.79 -5.40
CA ILE A 7 -7.11 -7.19 -6.67
C ILE A 7 -5.67 -6.67 -6.68
N HIS A 8 -4.76 -7.53 -7.15
CA HIS A 8 -3.38 -7.16 -7.45
C HIS A 8 -3.10 -7.24 -8.94
N GLY A 9 -2.37 -6.25 -9.47
CA GLY A 9 -1.97 -6.25 -10.87
C GLY A 9 -0.77 -5.37 -11.16
N PRO A 10 -0.25 -5.41 -12.40
CA PRO A 10 0.86 -4.58 -12.85
C PRO A 10 0.75 -3.10 -12.44
N GLY A 11 1.86 -2.53 -11.98
CA GLY A 11 1.92 -1.16 -11.46
C GLY A 11 1.57 -1.00 -9.98
N GLN A 12 1.19 -2.08 -9.29
CA GLN A 12 0.97 -2.09 -7.84
C GLN A 12 2.18 -2.66 -7.09
N LEU A 13 2.70 -1.91 -6.13
CA LEU A 13 3.77 -2.37 -5.24
C LEU A 13 3.17 -3.11 -4.04
N VAL A 14 3.39 -4.42 -3.98
CA VAL A 14 3.00 -5.28 -2.86
C VAL A 14 4.22 -5.56 -1.97
N CYS A 15 4.10 -5.31 -0.67
CA CYS A 15 5.18 -5.51 0.30
C CYS A 15 4.61 -6.14 1.58
N TYR A 16 5.34 -7.08 2.20
CA TYR A 16 4.95 -7.73 3.47
C TYR A 16 5.93 -7.42 4.61
N PRO A 17 5.96 -6.17 5.10
CA PRO A 17 6.79 -5.82 6.25
C PRO A 17 6.26 -6.46 7.55
N ILE A 18 7.16 -7.01 8.36
CA ILE A 18 6.85 -7.53 9.69
C ILE A 18 6.89 -6.35 10.68
N LEU A 19 6.00 -5.36 10.52
CA LEU A 19 6.00 -4.11 11.29
C LEU A 19 4.58 -3.63 11.59
N ASN A 20 4.40 -2.97 12.74
CA ASN A 20 3.09 -2.50 13.25
C ASN A 20 2.74 -1.05 12.85
N LEU A 21 3.43 -0.44 11.87
CA LEU A 21 3.35 1.02 11.59
C LEU A 21 3.15 1.38 10.11
N LEU A 22 2.56 0.48 9.30
CA LEU A 22 2.54 0.62 7.83
C LEU A 22 1.78 1.85 7.32
N GLU A 23 0.65 2.20 7.93
CA GLU A 23 -0.11 3.39 7.55
C GLU A 23 0.74 4.65 7.67
N ARG A 24 1.53 4.78 8.75
CA ARG A 24 2.38 5.95 8.97
C ARG A 24 3.52 6.03 7.96
N THR A 25 4.13 4.90 7.61
CA THR A 25 5.18 4.85 6.59
C THR A 25 4.65 5.33 5.24
N VAL A 26 3.50 4.82 4.81
CA VAL A 26 2.89 5.21 3.54
C VAL A 26 2.43 6.67 3.57
N ILE A 27 1.86 7.16 4.68
CA ILE A 27 1.51 8.59 4.82
C ILE A 27 2.77 9.47 4.73
N SER A 28 3.90 9.05 5.32
CA SER A 28 5.16 9.77 5.22
C SER A 28 5.67 9.82 3.77
N LEU A 29 5.56 8.71 3.03
CA LEU A 29 5.86 8.66 1.60
C LEU A 29 4.98 9.63 0.81
N CYS A 30 3.67 9.60 1.01
CA CYS A 30 2.74 10.53 0.37
C CYS A 30 3.11 11.99 0.67
N ARG A 31 3.39 12.31 1.95
CA ARG A 31 3.81 13.66 2.37
C ARG A 31 5.10 14.11 1.68
N LYS A 32 6.11 13.24 1.54
CA LYS A 32 7.35 13.54 0.79
C LYS A 32 7.09 13.83 -0.69
N ASN A 33 5.99 13.31 -1.23
CA ASN A 33 5.52 13.58 -2.59
C ASN A 33 4.48 14.71 -2.64
N ALA A 34 4.30 15.51 -1.57
CA ALA A 34 3.29 16.56 -1.48
C ALA A 34 1.82 16.08 -1.64
N ILE A 35 1.57 14.78 -1.44
CA ILE A 35 0.23 14.18 -1.44
C ILE A 35 -0.30 14.20 0.00
N LYS A 36 -1.48 14.80 0.21
CA LYS A 36 -2.13 14.84 1.52
C LYS A 36 -2.89 13.54 1.78
N ALA A 37 -2.19 12.58 2.37
CA ALA A 37 -2.78 11.29 2.75
C ALA A 37 -3.05 11.19 4.26
N SER A 38 -4.05 10.39 4.64
CA SER A 38 -4.42 10.12 6.03
C SER A 38 -4.94 8.70 6.22
N THR A 39 -5.08 8.29 7.49
CA THR A 39 -5.90 7.13 7.84
C THR A 39 -7.38 7.47 7.71
N PHE A 40 -8.21 6.43 7.65
CA PHE A 40 -9.66 6.54 7.62
C PHE A 40 -10.25 5.45 8.53
N PRO A 41 -11.54 5.53 8.95
CA PRO A 41 -12.23 4.44 9.63
C PRO A 41 -12.01 3.03 9.02
N ASP A 42 -11.82 2.95 7.70
CA ASP A 42 -11.51 1.73 7.00
C ASP A 42 -10.00 1.57 6.77
N THR A 43 -9.46 0.37 7.01
CA THR A 43 -8.02 0.07 6.92
C THR A 43 -7.40 0.48 5.58
N GLY A 44 -6.21 1.08 5.66
CA GLY A 44 -5.44 1.55 4.52
C GLY A 44 -5.11 3.04 4.60
N VAL A 45 -4.46 3.55 3.55
CA VAL A 45 -4.12 4.96 3.41
C VAL A 45 -4.94 5.59 2.29
N TRP A 46 -5.40 6.81 2.55
CA TRP A 46 -6.43 7.49 1.76
C TRP A 46 -6.02 8.91 1.39
N VAL A 47 -6.44 9.36 0.21
CA VAL A 47 -6.35 10.75 -0.27
C VAL A 47 -7.78 11.22 -0.54
N GLY A 48 -8.29 12.08 0.35
CA GLY A 48 -9.73 12.35 0.40
C GLY A 48 -10.52 11.05 0.60
N ASP A 49 -11.46 10.77 -0.31
CA ASP A 49 -12.29 9.55 -0.30
C ASP A 49 -11.70 8.39 -1.13
N ASN A 50 -10.50 8.56 -1.69
CA ASN A 50 -9.86 7.57 -2.56
C ASN A 50 -8.75 6.79 -1.83
N LYS A 51 -8.82 5.46 -1.85
CA LYS A 51 -7.77 4.61 -1.26
C LYS A 51 -6.54 4.59 -2.16
N ILE A 52 -5.38 4.99 -1.63
CA ILE A 52 -4.08 4.94 -2.34
C ILE A 52 -3.26 3.71 -1.96
N CYS A 53 -3.48 3.16 -0.75
CA CYS A 53 -2.78 1.97 -0.30
C CYS A 53 -3.72 1.07 0.51
N ALA A 54 -3.83 -0.20 0.13
CA ALA A 54 -4.48 -1.22 0.93
C ALA A 54 -3.48 -1.79 1.95
N ILE A 55 -3.94 -2.08 3.15
CA ILE A 55 -3.14 -2.73 4.20
C ILE A 55 -3.89 -3.96 4.65
N GLU A 56 -3.20 -5.09 4.68
CA GLU A 56 -3.75 -6.38 5.08
C GLU A 56 -2.99 -6.91 6.29
N ILE A 57 -3.72 -7.45 7.25
CA ILE A 57 -3.14 -8.11 8.42
C ILE A 57 -3.34 -9.61 8.24
N HIS A 58 -2.25 -10.34 8.05
CA HIS A 58 -2.26 -11.79 8.03
C HIS A 58 -1.73 -12.32 9.37
N CYS A 59 -2.62 -12.98 10.12
CA CYS A 59 -2.25 -13.71 11.34
C CYS A 59 -2.24 -15.21 11.05
N GLY A 60 -1.07 -15.84 11.10
CA GLY A 60 -0.92 -17.28 10.87
C GLY A 60 0.29 -17.85 11.62
N ARG A 61 0.14 -19.04 12.22
CA ARG A 61 1.21 -19.76 12.94
C ARG A 61 2.00 -18.89 13.95
N TYR A 62 1.30 -18.13 14.79
CA TYR A 62 1.87 -17.23 15.81
C TYR A 62 2.70 -16.06 15.27
N ILE A 63 2.66 -15.81 13.96
CA ILE A 63 3.29 -14.66 13.31
C ILE A 63 2.17 -13.76 12.76
N THR A 64 2.27 -12.46 13.03
CA THR A 64 1.45 -11.45 12.37
C THR A 64 2.31 -10.79 11.30
N SER A 65 2.03 -11.07 10.04
CA SER A 65 2.61 -10.34 8.91
C SER A 65 1.61 -9.29 8.44
N HIS A 66 2.09 -8.08 8.21
CA HIS A 66 1.27 -7.03 7.60
C HIS A 66 1.70 -6.90 6.14
N GLY A 67 0.75 -6.95 5.22
CA GLY A 67 0.93 -6.60 3.82
C GLY A 67 0.52 -5.15 3.58
N LEU A 68 1.18 -4.47 2.65
CA LEU A 68 0.69 -3.25 2.03
C LEU A 68 0.69 -3.43 0.52
N ALA A 69 -0.29 -2.81 -0.14
CA ALA A 69 -0.39 -2.75 -1.58
C ALA A 69 -0.59 -1.29 -1.99
N LEU A 70 0.51 -0.60 -2.33
CA LEU A 70 0.54 0.79 -2.73
C LEU A 70 0.35 0.91 -4.24
N THR A 71 -0.61 1.72 -4.66
CA THR A 71 -0.91 1.93 -6.08
C THR A 71 0.03 2.99 -6.66
N SER A 72 1.04 2.60 -7.44
CA SER A 72 2.02 3.52 -8.03
C SER A 72 1.51 4.10 -9.35
N ASN A 73 1.37 3.24 -10.37
CA ASN A 73 0.89 3.61 -11.71
C ASN A 73 -0.07 2.55 -12.29
N THR A 74 -0.75 1.79 -11.41
CA THR A 74 -1.76 0.79 -11.82
C THR A 74 -2.87 1.41 -12.67
N TYR A 75 -3.31 0.68 -13.69
CA TYR A 75 -4.45 1.07 -14.51
C TYR A 75 -5.76 1.02 -13.71
N MET A 76 -6.42 2.17 -13.57
CA MET A 76 -7.60 2.33 -12.70
C MET A 76 -8.82 1.56 -13.18
N GLY A 77 -8.92 1.24 -14.48
CA GLY A 77 -10.04 0.48 -15.04
C GLY A 77 -10.20 -0.93 -14.44
N TRP A 78 -9.16 -1.48 -13.80
CA TRP A 78 -9.28 -2.73 -13.06
C TRP A 78 -10.14 -2.63 -11.81
N PHE A 79 -10.23 -1.43 -11.22
CA PHE A 79 -11.02 -1.19 -10.03
C PHE A 79 -12.48 -0.85 -10.34
N GLU A 80 -12.81 -0.50 -11.58
CA GLU A 80 -14.19 -0.16 -12.01
C GLU A 80 -15.18 -1.34 -11.84
N ASN A 81 -14.68 -2.57 -11.89
CA ASN A 81 -15.50 -3.78 -11.81
C ASN A 81 -15.54 -4.40 -10.40
N ILE A 82 -14.94 -3.75 -9.40
CA ILE A 82 -14.96 -4.21 -8.01
C ILE A 82 -15.42 -3.11 -7.07
N VAL A 83 -16.04 -3.50 -5.96
CA VAL A 83 -16.22 -2.61 -4.81
C VAL A 83 -15.01 -2.82 -3.89
N PRO A 84 -13.95 -2.00 -3.98
CA PRO A 84 -12.72 -2.22 -3.23
C PRO A 84 -13.01 -2.25 -1.73
N CYS A 85 -12.64 -3.36 -1.08
CA CYS A 85 -12.91 -3.61 0.34
C CYS A 85 -14.40 -3.52 0.75
N GLY A 86 -15.36 -3.61 -0.19
CA GLY A 86 -16.80 -3.51 0.10
C GLY A 86 -17.31 -2.12 0.47
N ILE A 87 -16.49 -1.07 0.28
CA ILE A 87 -16.83 0.29 0.68
C ILE A 87 -17.52 1.00 -0.51
N VAL A 88 -18.84 1.16 -0.40
CA VAL A 88 -19.66 1.81 -1.43
C VAL A 88 -19.42 3.31 -1.43
N GLY A 89 -19.32 3.90 -2.63
CA GLY A 89 -19.16 5.36 -2.81
C GLY A 89 -17.73 5.86 -2.61
N ARG A 90 -16.74 4.98 -2.54
CA ARG A 90 -15.33 5.36 -2.42
C ARG A 90 -14.49 4.79 -3.55
N GLY A 91 -13.55 5.62 -4.00
CA GLY A 91 -12.68 5.28 -5.12
C GLY A 91 -11.33 4.75 -4.68
N VAL A 92 -10.48 4.57 -5.68
CA VAL A 92 -9.06 4.30 -5.54
C VAL A 92 -8.28 5.37 -6.28
N THR A 93 -7.04 5.60 -5.89
CA THR A 93 -6.12 6.51 -6.59
C THR A 93 -4.72 5.90 -6.62
N SER A 94 -3.80 6.56 -7.33
CA SER A 94 -2.39 6.19 -7.42
C SER A 94 -1.47 7.39 -7.23
N LEU A 95 -0.19 7.12 -6.96
CA LEU A 95 0.84 8.16 -6.97
C LEU A 95 0.84 8.91 -8.31
N SER A 96 0.68 8.20 -9.43
CA SER A 96 0.65 8.84 -10.75
C SER A 96 -0.53 9.77 -10.94
N GLN A 97 -1.72 9.38 -10.48
CA GLN A 97 -2.92 10.20 -10.60
C GLN A 97 -2.83 11.45 -9.73
N GLU A 98 -2.35 11.31 -8.49
CA GLU A 98 -2.20 12.44 -7.56
C GLU A 98 -1.08 13.41 -7.98
N LEU A 99 -0.03 12.91 -8.66
CA LEU A 99 1.10 13.73 -9.11
C LEU A 99 0.99 14.23 -10.54
N GLY A 100 0.00 13.77 -11.31
CA GLY A 100 -0.19 14.13 -12.72
C GLY A 100 0.95 13.69 -13.64
N ARG A 101 1.72 12.66 -13.25
CA ARG A 101 2.83 12.09 -14.04
C ARG A 101 2.96 10.59 -13.81
N ASP A 102 3.62 9.87 -14.72
CA ASP A 102 3.94 8.46 -14.46
C ASP A 102 4.93 8.34 -13.28
N VAL A 103 4.64 7.39 -12.38
CA VAL A 103 5.38 7.10 -11.15
C VAL A 103 5.47 5.58 -11.06
N SER A 104 6.56 5.04 -11.59
CA SER A 104 6.70 3.59 -11.70
C SER A 104 6.97 2.92 -10.36
N ILE A 105 6.86 1.59 -10.33
CA ILE A 105 7.22 0.79 -9.16
C ILE A 105 8.71 0.98 -8.83
N GLU A 106 9.57 1.03 -9.84
CA GLU A 106 11.02 1.19 -9.71
C GLU A 106 11.40 2.53 -9.06
N GLU A 107 10.63 3.59 -9.33
CA GLU A 107 10.76 4.87 -8.63
C GLU A 107 10.22 4.80 -7.20
N THR A 108 9.13 4.05 -7.00
CA THR A 108 8.44 3.98 -5.71
C THR A 108 9.22 3.18 -4.66
N ILE A 109 9.86 2.06 -5.05
CA ILE A 109 10.62 1.18 -4.15
C ILE A 109 11.65 1.93 -3.30
N PRO A 110 12.63 2.66 -3.88
CA PRO A 110 13.67 3.32 -3.09
C PRO A 110 13.07 4.38 -2.15
N ARG A 111 12.08 5.14 -2.61
CA ARG A 111 11.39 6.16 -1.79
C ARG A 111 10.65 5.53 -0.60
N LEU A 112 9.99 4.39 -0.82
CA LEU A 112 9.33 3.65 0.25
C LEU A 112 10.37 3.14 1.27
N LEU A 113 11.50 2.61 0.82
CA LEU A 113 12.57 2.13 1.71
C LEU A 113 13.20 3.24 2.55
N GLU A 114 13.38 4.43 1.98
CA GLU A 114 13.80 5.61 2.72
C GLU A 114 12.82 5.96 3.83
N THR A 115 11.50 5.80 3.61
CA THR A 115 10.50 6.07 4.64
C THR A 115 10.44 5.04 5.76
N PHE A 116 10.92 3.81 5.52
CA PHE A 116 11.17 2.82 6.58
C PHE A 116 12.44 3.11 7.38
N SER A 117 13.38 3.86 6.79
CA SER A 117 14.66 4.20 7.43
C SER A 117 14.64 5.55 8.16
N ASP A 118 13.66 6.41 7.85
CA ASP A 118 13.38 7.65 8.56
C ASP A 118 12.84 7.31 9.95
N PRO A 119 13.33 7.92 11.05
CA PRO A 119 12.84 7.65 12.40
C PRO A 119 11.45 8.26 12.58
N VAL A 120 10.44 7.57 12.06
CA VAL A 120 9.05 7.76 12.47
C VAL A 120 8.89 6.94 13.76
N ASP A 121 9.32 7.52 14.88
CA ASP A 121 9.13 7.01 16.26
C ASP A 121 9.54 5.55 16.54
N CYS A 122 10.34 4.92 15.68
CA CYS A 122 10.91 3.59 15.93
C CYS A 122 12.35 3.51 15.43
N THR A 123 13.26 3.25 16.36
CA THR A 123 14.60 2.73 16.09
C THR A 123 14.46 1.29 15.56
N LEU A 124 14.23 1.14 14.25
CA LEU A 124 14.27 -0.18 13.63
C LEU A 124 15.73 -0.54 13.33
N PRO A 125 16.24 -1.68 13.83
CA PRO A 125 17.46 -2.25 13.27
C PRO A 125 17.19 -2.57 11.78
N LYS A 126 18.16 -2.26 10.90
CA LYS A 126 18.09 -2.36 9.42
C LYS A 126 17.86 -3.78 8.87
N GLN A 127 17.37 -4.72 9.66
CA GLN A 127 17.23 -6.11 9.29
C GLN A 127 15.75 -6.45 9.09
N TYR A 128 15.48 -7.13 7.97
CA TYR A 128 14.22 -7.75 7.55
C TYR A 128 13.27 -6.87 6.72
N ILE A 129 13.75 -6.41 5.56
CA ILE A 129 12.88 -6.13 4.40
C ILE A 129 13.15 -7.22 3.37
N PHE A 130 12.28 -8.24 3.31
CA PHE A 130 12.33 -9.26 2.27
C PHE A 130 11.39 -8.86 1.13
N PHE A 131 11.96 -8.50 -0.03
CA PHE A 131 11.22 -8.48 -1.30
C PHE A 131 11.40 -9.85 -1.95
N ASN A 132 10.39 -10.72 -1.85
CA ASN A 132 10.31 -11.90 -2.69
C ASN A 132 9.14 -11.76 -3.66
N GLU A 133 9.38 -12.11 -4.91
CA GLU A 133 8.42 -12.07 -6.02
C GLU A 133 7.06 -12.65 -5.63
N CYS A 134 6.04 -11.79 -5.54
CA CYS A 134 4.66 -12.21 -5.31
C CYS A 134 3.96 -12.49 -6.65
N LEU A 135 4.52 -13.40 -7.46
CA LEU A 135 3.92 -13.87 -8.72
C LEU A 135 3.15 -15.21 -8.57
N ARG A 136 2.88 -15.70 -7.34
CA ARG A 136 2.27 -17.02 -7.12
C ARG A 136 0.99 -17.07 -6.28
N GLN A 137 0.19 -16.02 -6.22
CA GLN A 137 -1.17 -16.11 -5.63
C GLN A 137 -2.27 -15.45 -6.46
N ILE A 138 -2.18 -15.54 -7.79
CA ILE A 138 -3.35 -15.40 -8.67
C ILE A 138 -3.64 -16.79 -9.24
N GLN A 139 -4.49 -17.55 -8.55
CA GLN A 139 -5.26 -18.61 -9.22
C GLN A 139 -6.66 -18.05 -9.44
N PHE A 140 -7.14 -18.21 -10.67
CA PHE A 140 -8.46 -17.85 -11.17
C PHE A 140 -9.60 -18.37 -10.29
#